data_AF-Q0R340-F1
#
_entry.id   AF-Q0R340-F1
#
_cell.length_a   1.000
_cell.length_b   1.000
_cell.length_c   1.000
_cell.angle_alpha   90.00
_cell.angle_beta   90.00
_cell.angle_gamma   90.00
#
_symmetry.space_group_name_H-M   'P 1'
#
loop_
_entity.id
_entity.type
_entity.pdbx_description
1 polymer ?
#
loop_
_entity_poly.entity_id
_entity_poly.type
_entity_poly.pdbx_seq_one_letter_code
_entity_poly.pdbx_strand_id
1 'polypeptide(L)'
;MAALAVVFLLLWAASWPSASAFGEEFWPGQSAADILSGAASRRRYLLYDVNPPEGFNLRRDVYIRIASLLKTLLKTEEWVLVLPPWGRLYHWQSPDIHQVRIPWSDFFDLPSLNRNIPVIEYEQFIAESGGPFIDQVYILQGYAEGWKEGAWEEKIDSRPCIEPPLYSQDKHEYYRDRPPSSRLYY
;
A
#
# COMPACT_ATOMS: atom_id res chain seq x y z
N MET A 1 -73.97 -3.07 -7.68
CA MET A 1 -72.93 -3.28 -8.71
C MET A 1 -71.67 -2.61 -8.18
N ALA A 2 -70.81 -3.37 -7.50
CA ALA A 2 -69.59 -2.87 -6.87
C ALA A 2 -68.46 -2.92 -7.91
N ALA A 3 -67.86 -1.76 -8.21
CA ALA A 3 -66.70 -1.66 -9.09
C ALA A 3 -65.42 -1.85 -8.27
N LEU A 4 -64.73 -2.97 -8.50
CA LEU A 4 -63.39 -3.25 -8.00
C LEU A 4 -62.39 -2.36 -8.76
N ALA A 5 -61.82 -1.38 -8.07
CA ALA A 5 -60.68 -0.61 -8.57
C ALA A 5 -59.38 -1.36 -8.25
N VAL A 6 -58.74 -1.92 -9.28
CA VAL A 6 -57.42 -2.56 -9.19
C VAL A 6 -56.36 -1.48 -9.37
N VAL A 7 -55.57 -1.22 -8.32
CA VAL A 7 -54.43 -0.29 -8.36
C VAL A 7 -53.18 -1.06 -8.76
N PHE A 8 -52.64 -0.77 -9.94
CA PHE A 8 -51.34 -1.26 -10.39
C PHE A 8 -50.22 -0.38 -9.84
N LEU A 9 -49.41 -0.92 -8.92
CA LEU A 9 -48.16 -0.31 -8.46
C LEU A 9 -47.03 -0.69 -9.44
N LEU A 10 -46.56 0.26 -10.24
CA LEU A 10 -45.36 0.12 -11.05
C LEU A 10 -44.13 0.45 -10.19
N LEU A 11 -43.37 -0.59 -9.82
CA LEU A 11 -42.03 -0.45 -9.25
C LEU A 11 -41.05 -0.12 -10.39
N TRP A 12 -40.49 1.09 -10.36
CA TRP A 12 -39.32 1.43 -11.18
C TRP A 12 -38.10 0.67 -10.64
N ALA A 13 -37.60 -0.28 -11.42
CA ALA A 13 -36.28 -0.86 -11.21
C ALA A 13 -35.23 0.20 -11.60
N ALA A 14 -34.50 0.71 -10.62
CA ALA A 14 -33.30 1.50 -10.89
C ALA A 14 -32.23 0.56 -11.48
N SER A 15 -32.04 0.62 -12.79
CA SER A 15 -30.92 -0.03 -13.46
C SER A 15 -29.64 0.76 -13.18
N TRP A 16 -28.74 0.19 -12.37
CA TRP A 16 -27.36 0.69 -12.30
C TRP A 16 -26.61 0.34 -13.59
N PRO A 17 -25.90 1.28 -14.24
CA PRO A 17 -24.97 0.93 -15.29
C PRO A 17 -23.77 0.20 -14.68
N SER A 18 -23.45 -0.97 -15.23
CA SER A 18 -22.16 -1.63 -15.00
C SER A 18 -21.08 -0.83 -15.71
N ALA A 19 -20.32 -0.03 -14.97
CA ALA A 19 -19.12 0.60 -15.49
C ALA A 19 -18.00 -0.45 -15.58
N SER A 20 -17.85 -1.04 -16.76
CA SER A 20 -16.65 -1.77 -17.15
C SER A 20 -15.70 -0.77 -17.80
N ALA A 21 -14.78 -0.21 -17.03
CA ALA A 21 -13.73 0.67 -17.55
C ALA A 21 -12.44 -0.14 -17.69
N PHE A 22 -12.29 -0.79 -18.84
CA PHE A 22 -11.00 -1.31 -19.31
C PHE A 22 -10.46 -0.34 -20.34
N GLY A 23 -9.37 0.37 -19.99
CA GLY A 23 -8.54 1.14 -20.90
C GLY A 23 -9.02 2.56 -21.19
N GLU A 24 -8.60 3.52 -20.37
CA GLU A 24 -8.38 4.89 -20.82
C GLU A 24 -6.96 5.34 -20.41
N GLU A 25 -6.17 5.73 -21.41
CA GLU A 25 -4.87 6.38 -21.26
C GLU A 25 -5.05 7.76 -20.61
N PHE A 26 -4.22 8.04 -19.61
CA PHE A 26 -4.29 9.24 -18.78
C PHE A 26 -3.67 10.47 -19.47
N TRP A 27 -4.40 11.59 -19.47
CA TRP A 27 -3.92 12.92 -19.87
C TRP A 27 -3.97 13.89 -18.68
N PRO A 28 -2.96 14.75 -18.45
CA PRO A 28 -2.99 15.69 -17.35
C PRO A 28 -3.77 16.95 -17.74
N GLY A 29 -4.92 17.16 -17.11
CA GLY A 29 -5.72 18.38 -17.20
C GLY A 29 -6.48 18.58 -15.89
N GLN A 30 -5.85 19.23 -14.92
CA GLN A 30 -6.42 19.50 -13.60
C GLN A 30 -7.59 20.49 -13.71
N SER A 31 -8.74 20.12 -13.16
CA SER A 31 -9.93 20.98 -13.07
C SER A 31 -9.89 21.83 -11.79
N ALA A 32 -10.55 22.99 -11.80
CA ALA A 32 -10.66 23.84 -10.61
C ALA A 32 -11.37 23.15 -9.42
N ALA A 33 -12.09 22.04 -9.66
CA ALA A 33 -12.63 21.18 -8.61
C ALA A 33 -11.52 20.45 -7.82
N ASP A 34 -10.39 20.11 -8.47
CA ASP A 34 -9.23 19.48 -7.83
C ASP A 34 -8.52 20.45 -6.88
N ILE A 35 -8.59 21.76 -7.18
CA ILE A 35 -8.02 22.83 -6.35
C ILE A 35 -8.81 23.01 -5.04
N LEU A 36 -10.14 22.86 -5.09
CA LEU A 36 -10.99 22.90 -3.89
C LEU A 36 -10.97 21.59 -3.10
N SER A 37 -10.62 20.47 -3.74
CA SER A 37 -10.24 19.23 -3.06
C SER A 37 -8.80 19.24 -2.52
N GLY A 38 -7.99 20.26 -2.87
CA GLY A 38 -6.64 20.51 -2.35
C GLY A 38 -6.59 21.00 -0.89
N ALA A 39 -7.75 21.15 -0.26
CA ALA A 39 -7.89 21.13 1.21
C ALA A 39 -7.98 19.69 1.75
N ALA A 40 -7.67 18.67 0.93
CA ALA A 40 -7.24 17.38 1.41
C ALA A 40 -6.17 17.64 2.47
N SER A 41 -6.43 17.19 3.69
CA SER A 41 -5.45 17.25 4.76
C SER A 41 -4.11 16.80 4.18
N ARG A 42 -3.03 17.56 4.43
CA ARG A 42 -1.68 17.25 3.94
C ARG A 42 -1.14 16.04 4.71
N ARG A 43 -1.84 14.92 4.59
CA ARG A 43 -1.60 13.66 5.25
C ARG A 43 -0.39 13.01 4.61
N ARG A 44 0.48 12.46 5.45
CA ARG A 44 1.66 11.73 4.99
C ARG A 44 1.37 10.24 4.99
N TYR A 45 1.85 9.57 3.95
CA TYR A 45 1.68 8.13 3.78
C TYR A 45 2.97 7.42 4.19
N LEU A 46 2.85 6.46 5.13
CA LEU A 46 3.93 5.56 5.47
C LEU A 46 3.71 4.23 4.74
N LEU A 47 4.67 3.85 3.91
CA LEU A 47 4.71 2.56 3.23
C LEU A 47 5.92 1.77 3.75
N TYR A 48 5.81 0.44 3.76
CA TYR A 48 6.92 -0.44 4.09
C TYR A 48 6.83 -1.73 3.27
N ASP A 49 7.96 -2.39 3.09
CA ASP A 49 8.01 -3.76 2.60
C ASP A 49 8.95 -4.59 3.48
N VAL A 50 8.90 -5.91 3.31
CA VAL A 50 9.67 -6.89 4.06
C VAL A 50 10.51 -7.69 3.08
N ASN A 51 11.72 -8.07 3.50
CA ASN A 51 12.62 -8.90 2.71
C ASN A 51 11.88 -10.09 2.07
N PRO A 52 12.02 -10.34 0.75
CA PRO A 52 11.19 -11.33 0.05
C PRO A 52 11.09 -12.71 0.72
N PRO A 53 12.18 -13.31 1.27
CA PRO A 53 12.14 -14.63 1.92
C PRO A 53 11.20 -14.72 3.13
N GLU A 54 10.79 -13.59 3.70
CA GLU A 54 10.03 -13.58 4.95
C GLU A 54 8.59 -14.08 4.78
N GLY A 55 8.20 -15.00 5.66
CA GLY A 55 6.88 -15.62 5.67
C GLY A 55 5.77 -14.73 6.26
N PHE A 56 4.52 -15.17 6.10
CA PHE A 56 3.32 -14.46 6.52
C PHE A 56 3.34 -14.01 7.99
N ASN A 57 3.71 -14.92 8.91
CA ASN A 57 3.68 -14.61 10.34
C ASN A 57 4.76 -13.60 10.75
N LEU A 58 5.95 -13.64 10.13
CA LEU A 58 6.98 -12.65 10.40
C LEU A 58 6.56 -11.27 9.85
N ARG A 59 5.92 -11.22 8.68
CA ARG A 59 5.35 -9.98 8.14
C ARG A 59 4.27 -9.38 9.08
N ARG A 60 3.48 -10.22 9.77
CA ARG A 60 2.53 -9.77 10.81
C ARG A 60 3.23 -9.18 12.04
N ASP A 61 4.38 -9.72 12.44
CA ASP A 61 5.20 -9.12 13.50
C ASP A 61 5.76 -7.74 13.06
N VAL A 62 6.29 -7.67 11.83
CA VAL A 62 6.79 -6.40 11.24
C VAL A 62 5.69 -5.33 11.25
N TYR A 63 4.45 -5.69 10.92
CA TYR A 63 3.31 -4.77 10.98
C TYR A 63 3.15 -4.14 12.37
N ILE A 64 3.29 -4.91 13.46
CA ILE A 64 3.16 -4.38 14.82
C ILE A 64 4.28 -3.37 15.12
N ARG A 65 5.50 -3.63 14.64
CA ARG A 65 6.65 -2.72 14.78
C ARG A 65 6.42 -1.42 14.02
N ILE A 66 5.95 -1.49 12.78
CA ILE A 66 5.62 -0.31 11.97
C ILE A 66 4.42 0.46 12.56
N ALA A 67 3.41 -0.24 13.07
CA ALA A 67 2.28 0.40 13.75
C ALA A 67 2.74 1.18 14.99
N SER A 68 3.74 0.67 15.70
CA SER A 68 4.34 1.34 16.86
C SER A 68 5.12 2.60 16.46
N LEU A 69 5.85 2.55 15.33
CA LEU A 69 6.46 3.74 14.72
C LEU A 69 5.39 4.77 14.33
N LEU A 70 4.32 4.35 13.66
CA LEU A 70 3.23 5.24 13.24
C LEU A 70 2.57 5.94 14.44
N LYS A 71 2.33 5.23 15.55
CA LYS A 71 1.83 5.84 16.80
C LYS A 71 2.73 6.94 17.35
N THR A 72 4.04 6.82 17.15
CA THR A 72 4.99 7.88 17.54
C THR A 72 4.91 9.07 16.58
N LEU A 73 4.86 8.82 15.26
CA LEU A 73 4.74 9.86 14.23
C LEU A 73 3.42 10.66 14.34
N LEU A 74 2.33 9.99 14.72
CA LEU A 74 1.02 10.60 14.93
C LEU A 74 0.97 11.61 16.08
N LYS A 75 2.00 11.67 16.92
CA LYS A 75 2.11 12.70 17.96
C LYS A 75 2.51 14.06 17.39
N THR A 76 3.07 14.12 16.18
CA THR A 76 3.60 15.35 15.57
C THR A 76 2.84 15.75 14.31
N GLU A 77 2.50 14.81 13.45
CA GLU A 77 1.89 15.07 12.15
C GLU A 77 0.80 14.05 11.83
N GLU A 78 -0.04 14.35 10.84
CA GLU A 78 -1.05 13.40 10.38
C GLU A 78 -0.43 12.37 9.42
N TRP A 79 -0.41 11.11 9.86
CA TRP A 79 0.09 9.98 9.09
C TRP A 79 -0.99 8.93 8.86
N VAL A 80 -0.83 8.14 7.81
CA VAL A 80 -1.58 6.91 7.57
C VAL A 80 -0.62 5.82 7.15
N LEU A 81 -0.86 4.60 7.66
CA LEU A 81 -0.13 3.43 7.21
C LEU A 81 -0.83 2.84 5.98
N VAL A 82 -0.11 2.75 4.88
CA VAL A 82 -0.55 2.02 3.70
C VAL A 82 -0.17 0.55 3.90
N LEU A 83 -1.17 -0.33 3.84
CA LEU A 83 -0.99 -1.75 4.03
C LEU A 83 -0.33 -2.35 2.78
N PRO A 84 0.85 -3.00 2.90
CA PRO A 84 1.52 -3.59 1.75
C PRO A 84 0.74 -4.80 1.28
N PRO A 85 0.39 -4.89 -0.01
CA PRO A 85 -0.44 -5.98 -0.49
C PRO A 85 0.33 -7.31 -0.36
N TRP A 86 -0.38 -8.39 -0.04
CA TRP A 86 0.22 -9.71 0.06
C TRP A 86 0.59 -10.22 -1.33
N GLY A 87 1.79 -10.79 -1.44
CA GLY A 87 2.31 -11.34 -2.69
C GLY A 87 2.74 -12.79 -2.53
N ARG A 88 3.67 -13.21 -3.40
CA ARG A 88 4.24 -14.56 -3.41
C ARG A 88 5.02 -14.81 -2.12
N LEU A 89 4.36 -15.36 -1.11
CA LEU A 89 5.02 -15.91 0.07
C LEU A 89 5.72 -17.20 -0.36
N TYR A 90 7.04 -17.30 -0.16
CA TYR A 90 7.87 -18.42 -0.63
C TYR A 90 7.34 -19.81 -0.22
N HIS A 91 6.61 -19.91 0.89
CA HIS A 91 6.06 -21.18 1.40
C HIS A 91 4.62 -21.48 0.95
N TRP A 92 3.94 -20.57 0.22
CA TRP A 92 2.49 -20.63 -0.01
C TRP A 92 2.18 -20.70 -1.51
N GLN A 93 3.01 -21.41 -2.28
CA GLN A 93 2.83 -21.52 -3.72
C GLN A 93 1.70 -22.51 -4.04
N SER A 94 0.49 -21.98 -4.21
CA SER A 94 -0.56 -22.73 -4.90
C SER A 94 -0.38 -22.47 -6.39
N PRO A 95 0.03 -23.46 -7.19
CA PRO A 95 0.36 -23.26 -8.61
C PRO A 95 -0.81 -22.71 -9.42
N ASP A 96 -2.04 -22.93 -8.95
CA ASP A 96 -3.29 -22.59 -9.65
C ASP A 96 -3.94 -21.27 -9.17
N ILE A 97 -3.33 -20.55 -8.23
CA ILE A 97 -3.91 -19.31 -7.67
C ILE A 97 -3.00 -18.12 -7.99
N HIS A 98 -3.58 -17.08 -8.57
CA HIS A 98 -2.88 -15.82 -8.84
C HIS A 98 -2.66 -15.04 -7.53
N GLN A 99 -1.63 -15.43 -6.77
CA GLN A 99 -1.31 -14.87 -5.45
C GLN A 99 -0.43 -13.61 -5.55
N VAL A 100 -0.95 -12.57 -6.19
CA VAL A 100 -0.25 -11.30 -6.40
C VAL A 100 -1.20 -10.16 -6.07
N ARG A 101 -0.72 -9.16 -5.32
CA ARG A 101 -1.47 -7.97 -4.91
C ARG A 101 -2.76 -8.27 -4.12
N ILE A 102 -2.73 -9.24 -3.22
CA ILE A 102 -3.89 -9.61 -2.40
C ILE A 102 -4.07 -8.55 -1.30
N PRO A 103 -5.28 -7.98 -1.11
CA PRO A 103 -5.53 -6.97 -0.08
C PRO A 103 -5.50 -7.57 1.33
N TRP A 104 -5.37 -6.71 2.34
CA TRP A 104 -5.44 -7.14 3.74
C TRP A 104 -6.84 -7.54 4.17
N SER A 105 -7.89 -6.96 3.54
CA SER A 105 -9.30 -7.31 3.79
C SER A 105 -9.62 -8.80 3.65
N ASP A 106 -8.84 -9.54 2.86
CA ASP A 106 -9.02 -10.99 2.67
C ASP A 106 -8.59 -11.81 3.90
N PHE A 107 -7.75 -11.24 4.76
CA PHE A 107 -7.19 -11.92 5.94
C PHE A 107 -7.54 -11.24 7.28
N PHE A 108 -7.81 -9.93 7.27
CA PHE A 108 -7.98 -9.11 8.47
C PHE A 108 -9.17 -8.17 8.35
N ASP A 109 -9.85 -7.96 9.49
CA ASP A 109 -10.90 -6.95 9.59
C ASP A 109 -10.30 -5.54 9.65
N LEU A 110 -10.36 -4.81 8.53
CA LEU A 110 -9.81 -3.45 8.42
C LEU A 110 -10.41 -2.47 9.44
N PRO A 111 -11.73 -2.44 9.71
CA PRO A 111 -12.28 -1.63 10.79
C PRO A 111 -11.62 -1.87 12.15
N SER A 112 -11.31 -3.12 12.50
CA SER A 112 -10.59 -3.45 13.73
C SER A 112 -9.15 -2.95 13.73
N LEU A 113 -8.43 -3.03 12.60
CA LEU A 113 -7.09 -2.43 12.48
C LEU A 113 -7.16 -0.90 12.63
N ASN A 114 -8.15 -0.28 12.00
CA ASN A 114 -8.33 1.17 11.96
C ASN A 114 -8.67 1.78 13.33
N ARG A 115 -9.19 0.98 14.28
CA ARG A 115 -9.37 1.39 15.69
C ARG A 115 -8.05 1.61 16.42
N ASN A 116 -6.97 0.97 15.98
CA ASN A 116 -5.67 1.03 16.65
C ASN A 116 -4.76 2.12 16.04
N ILE A 117 -4.70 2.17 14.71
CA ILE A 117 -3.95 3.16 13.94
C ILE A 117 -4.67 3.42 12.61
N PRO A 118 -4.55 4.62 12.02
CA PRO A 118 -5.08 4.89 10.69
C PRO A 118 -4.40 4.01 9.64
N VAL A 119 -5.19 3.17 8.97
CA VAL A 119 -4.72 2.28 7.89
C VAL A 119 -5.58 2.44 6.64
N ILE A 120 -4.95 2.26 5.48
CA ILE A 120 -5.63 2.14 4.18
C ILE A 120 -4.98 1.03 3.35
N GLU A 121 -5.73 0.49 2.40
CA GLU A 121 -5.19 -0.46 1.42
C GLU A 121 -4.32 0.27 0.37
N TYR A 122 -3.40 -0.46 -0.27
CA TYR A 122 -2.50 0.10 -1.27
C TYR A 122 -3.22 0.71 -2.49
N GLU A 123 -4.28 0.06 -2.98
CA GLU A 123 -5.08 0.59 -4.09
C GLU A 123 -5.82 1.89 -3.71
N GLN A 124 -6.22 2.03 -2.44
CA GLN A 124 -6.80 3.28 -1.93
C GLN A 124 -5.75 4.39 -1.90
N PHE A 125 -4.50 4.08 -1.51
CA PHE A 125 -3.40 5.03 -1.58
C PHE A 125 -3.21 5.58 -3.01
N ILE A 126 -3.17 4.71 -4.03
CA ILE A 126 -3.01 5.14 -5.43
C ILE A 126 -4.14 6.09 -5.85
N ALA A 127 -5.37 5.80 -5.45
CA ALA A 127 -6.52 6.64 -5.76
C ALA A 127 -6.47 8.01 -5.07
N GLU A 128 -6.03 8.06 -3.80
CA GLU A 128 -5.96 9.30 -3.01
C GLU A 128 -4.75 10.18 -3.36
N SER A 129 -3.60 9.58 -3.66
CA SER A 129 -2.34 10.30 -3.94
C SER A 129 -2.23 10.78 -5.39
N GLY A 130 -3.14 10.35 -6.27
CA GLY A 130 -3.11 10.66 -7.69
C GLY A 130 -2.17 9.78 -8.51
N GLY A 131 -1.66 8.68 -7.95
CA GLY A 131 -0.88 7.68 -8.68
C GLY A 131 0.05 6.83 -7.81
N PRO A 132 0.74 5.83 -8.39
CA PRO A 132 1.66 4.95 -7.68
C PRO A 132 3.04 5.61 -7.48
N PHE A 133 3.07 6.87 -7.07
CA PHE A 133 4.30 7.64 -6.87
C PHE A 133 4.65 7.71 -5.38
N ILE A 134 5.91 7.38 -5.07
CA ILE A 134 6.46 7.43 -3.71
C ILE A 134 7.60 8.44 -3.72
N ASP A 135 7.51 9.46 -2.86
CA ASP A 135 8.47 10.57 -2.85
C ASP A 135 9.87 10.15 -2.38
N GLN A 136 9.94 9.28 -1.37
CA GLN A 136 11.19 8.86 -0.74
C GLN A 136 11.16 7.39 -0.35
N VAL A 137 12.24 6.68 -0.68
CA VAL A 137 12.45 5.28 -0.30
C VAL A 137 13.73 5.20 0.53
N TYR A 138 13.60 4.70 1.76
CA TYR A 138 14.73 4.42 2.64
C TYR A 138 14.98 2.91 2.69
N ILE A 139 16.18 2.48 2.26
CA ILE A 139 16.60 1.09 2.37
C ILE A 139 17.28 0.91 3.73
N LEU A 140 16.62 0.18 4.63
CA LEU A 140 17.15 -0.10 5.96
C LEU A 140 18.24 -1.17 5.88
N GLN A 141 19.36 -0.90 6.55
CA GLN A 141 20.52 -1.78 6.62
C GLN A 141 21.20 -1.69 7.99
N GLY A 142 22.00 -2.70 8.33
CA GLY A 142 22.88 -2.64 9.49
C GLY A 142 24.04 -1.66 9.29
N TYR A 143 24.76 -1.34 10.37
CA TYR A 143 26.04 -0.63 10.26
C TYR A 143 27.11 -1.58 9.72
N ALA A 144 27.88 -1.15 8.72
CA ALA A 144 28.89 -1.98 8.04
C ALA A 144 30.00 -2.42 9.00
N GLU A 145 30.29 -1.58 9.99
CA GLU A 145 31.23 -1.84 11.09
C GLU A 145 30.69 -2.81 12.15
N GLY A 146 29.41 -3.16 12.11
CA GLY A 146 28.73 -3.98 13.13
C GLY A 146 28.68 -3.29 14.50
N TRP A 147 28.54 -4.09 15.55
CA TRP A 147 28.66 -3.64 16.94
C TRP A 147 29.54 -4.58 17.74
N LYS A 148 30.19 -4.04 18.78
CA LYS A 148 30.93 -4.85 19.76
C LYS A 148 29.99 -5.32 20.87
N GLU A 149 30.35 -6.42 21.51
CA GLU A 149 29.60 -6.94 22.65
C GLU A 149 29.47 -5.86 23.75
N GLY A 150 28.24 -5.65 24.24
CA GLY A 150 27.94 -4.61 25.24
C GLY A 150 27.88 -3.17 24.70
N ALA A 151 28.11 -2.94 23.41
CA ALA A 151 28.12 -1.61 22.79
C ALA A 151 26.96 -1.39 21.81
N TRP A 152 25.82 -2.07 22.02
CA TRP A 152 24.63 -1.86 21.19
C TRP A 152 23.94 -0.54 21.58
N GLU A 153 23.66 0.29 20.59
CA GLU A 153 23.02 1.60 20.77
C GLU A 153 21.91 1.80 19.73
N GLU A 154 20.82 2.46 20.13
CA GLU A 154 19.75 2.86 19.23
C GLU A 154 20.16 4.11 18.46
N LYS A 155 20.47 3.94 17.18
CA LYS A 155 20.85 5.04 16.29
C LYS A 155 20.43 4.79 14.85
N ILE A 156 20.19 5.88 14.12
CA ILE A 156 19.86 5.88 12.70
C ILE A 156 20.63 7.00 12.00
N ASP A 157 21.37 6.64 10.95
CA ASP A 157 22.19 7.55 10.15
C ASP A 157 21.94 7.32 8.67
N SER A 158 22.00 8.39 7.86
CA SER A 158 22.12 8.24 6.41
C SER A 158 23.53 7.73 6.07
N ARG A 159 23.61 6.60 5.38
CA ARG A 159 24.86 5.92 5.03
C ARG A 159 24.82 5.41 3.58
N PRO A 160 25.99 5.21 2.94
CA PRO A 160 26.06 4.53 1.64
C PRO A 160 25.45 3.13 1.73
N CYS A 161 24.76 2.70 0.68
CA CYS A 161 24.23 1.33 0.60
C CYS A 161 25.37 0.30 0.66
N ILE A 162 25.27 -0.68 1.54
CA ILE A 162 26.23 -1.78 1.67
C ILE A 162 26.12 -2.71 0.45
N GLU A 163 24.89 -3.09 0.12
CA GLU A 163 24.58 -3.84 -1.09
C GLU A 163 24.02 -2.92 -2.17
N PRO A 164 24.26 -3.21 -3.46
CA PRO A 164 23.63 -2.46 -4.54
C PRO A 164 22.10 -2.48 -4.40
N PRO A 165 21.42 -1.33 -4.46
CA PRO A 165 19.97 -1.28 -4.31
C PRO A 165 19.28 -2.08 -5.41
N LEU A 166 18.14 -2.68 -5.07
CA LEU A 166 17.28 -3.38 -6.04
C LEU A 166 16.58 -2.41 -7.00
N TYR A 167 16.61 -1.11 -6.71
CA TYR A 167 16.01 -0.09 -7.55
C TYR A 167 17.01 0.41 -8.60
N SER A 168 16.51 0.67 -9.80
CA SER A 168 17.27 1.31 -10.90
C SER A 168 16.47 2.42 -11.53
N GLN A 169 17.16 3.47 -11.97
CA GLN A 169 16.55 4.61 -12.62
C GLN A 169 16.12 4.25 -14.05
N ASP A 170 14.91 4.65 -14.45
CA ASP A 170 14.38 4.50 -15.80
C ASP A 170 14.72 5.70 -16.70
N LYS A 171 14.24 5.69 -17.94
CA LYS A 171 14.49 6.76 -18.93
C LYS A 171 13.86 8.11 -18.55
N HIS A 172 12.91 8.12 -17.64
CA HIS A 172 12.19 9.31 -17.17
C HIS A 172 12.67 9.72 -15.77
N GLU A 173 13.85 9.25 -15.36
CA GLU A 173 14.48 9.56 -14.09
C GLU A 173 13.77 9.00 -12.84
N TYR A 174 12.76 8.13 -13.01
CA TYR A 174 12.09 7.46 -11.90
C TYR A 174 12.82 6.18 -11.49
N TYR A 175 12.85 5.90 -10.18
CA TYR A 175 13.36 4.63 -9.67
C TYR A 175 12.29 3.54 -9.76
N ARG A 176 12.64 2.39 -10.31
CA ARG A 176 11.80 1.19 -10.35
C ARG A 176 12.55 -0.02 -9.84
N ASP A 177 11.82 -1.01 -9.33
CA ASP A 177 12.39 -2.32 -9.03
C ASP A 177 13.09 -2.87 -10.28
N ARG A 178 14.34 -3.29 -10.12
CA ARG A 178 15.08 -3.96 -11.17
C ARG A 178 14.37 -5.29 -11.43
N PRO A 179 13.89 -5.56 -12.65
CA PRO A 179 13.38 -6.87 -12.98
C PRO A 179 14.50 -7.88 -12.73
N PRO A 180 14.23 -9.07 -12.15
CA PRO A 180 15.28 -10.02 -11.82
C PRO A 180 16.06 -10.37 -13.09
N SER A 181 17.24 -9.78 -13.23
CA SER A 181 18.21 -10.16 -14.25
C SER A 181 18.77 -11.51 -13.82
N SER A 182 18.10 -12.60 -14.20
CA SER A 182 18.65 -13.95 -14.22
C SER A 182 19.47 -14.36 -12.98
N ARG A 183 19.07 -13.94 -11.78
CA ARG A 183 19.46 -14.67 -10.57
C ARG A 183 18.54 -15.87 -10.51
N LEU A 184 18.97 -16.93 -11.20
CA LEU A 184 18.62 -18.29 -10.81
C LEU A 184 19.08 -18.40 -9.35
N TYR A 185 18.14 -18.24 -8.42
CA TYR A 185 18.31 -18.70 -7.06
C TYR A 185 18.37 -20.23 -7.16
N TYR A 186 19.58 -20.78 -7.01
CA TYR A 186 19.80 -22.21 -6.77
C TYR A 186 19.37 -22.57 -5.36
#